data_AF-A0A960DTW0-F1
#
_entry.id   AF-A0A960DTW0-F1
#
_cell.length_a   1.000
_cell.length_b   1.000
_cell.length_c   1.000
_cell.angle_alpha   90.00
_cell.angle_beta   90.00
_cell.angle_gamma   90.00
#
_symmetry.space_group_name_H-M   'P 1'
#
loop_
_entity.id
_entity.type
_entity.pdbx_description
1 polymer ?
#
loop_
_entity_poly.entity_id
_entity_poly.type
_entity_poly.pdbx_seq_one_letter_code
_entity_poly.pdbx_strand_id
1 'polypeptide(L)'
;MDAPRPRTERRRTPRAHPLGGLVLALALLVGASLTGCEPTPEPVVPGPGDGLSMATAGASCWGIKRDRPGSPSGVYWLSTPSMDRPAAFYCDMVTDGGGWVLIGRGRDGWTFDLRGQQSPATVRSTVSGSGAFVPAALDAEVIDDLIDGASPAALSDGIRVERATNSAGTAFQQVKLFPRFTRWNWTWQAGHALAKIVVDGTTSSGSNTRDTFSPQPGASSSKLEGQQGTKRLFTWEWANNGGKAGFSFGKGGPAGST
;
A
#
# COMPACT_ATOMS: atom_id res chain seq x y z
N MET A 1 -100.71 -37.78 -61.74
CA MET A 1 -99.28 -37.52 -61.98
C MET A 1 -99.02 -36.12 -61.46
N ASP A 2 -98.37 -36.09 -60.30
CA ASP A 2 -98.29 -34.97 -59.36
C ASP A 2 -97.33 -33.86 -59.78
N ALA A 3 -97.63 -32.66 -59.26
CA ALA A 3 -96.99 -31.37 -59.50
C ALA A 3 -95.49 -31.30 -59.13
N PRO A 4 -94.83 -30.17 -59.48
CA PRO A 4 -94.10 -29.46 -58.42
C PRO A 4 -94.10 -27.92 -58.54
N ARG A 5 -94.12 -27.23 -57.39
CA ARG A 5 -93.39 -25.95 -57.18
C ARG A 5 -91.99 -26.30 -56.65
N PRO A 6 -90.94 -25.50 -56.91
CA PRO A 6 -90.40 -24.72 -55.79
C PRO A 6 -89.58 -23.43 -56.12
N ARG A 7 -89.50 -22.60 -55.07
CA ARG A 7 -88.35 -21.83 -54.49
C ARG A 7 -87.52 -20.85 -55.33
N THR A 8 -87.45 -19.64 -54.79
CA THR A 8 -86.78 -18.44 -55.30
C THR A 8 -85.32 -18.32 -54.87
N GLU A 9 -84.50 -17.84 -55.81
CA GLU A 9 -83.03 -17.73 -55.83
C GLU A 9 -82.39 -16.64 -54.96
N ARG A 10 -81.13 -16.89 -54.56
CA ARG A 10 -80.14 -15.90 -54.13
C ARG A 10 -79.47 -15.26 -55.35
N ARG A 11 -79.40 -13.93 -55.41
CA ARG A 11 -78.66 -13.17 -56.45
C ARG A 11 -77.31 -12.68 -55.94
N ARG A 12 -76.28 -12.85 -56.79
CA ARG A 12 -74.88 -12.38 -56.64
C ARG A 12 -74.67 -10.97 -57.20
N THR A 13 -73.47 -10.43 -56.92
CA THR A 13 -72.54 -9.59 -57.74
C THR A 13 -72.16 -8.23 -57.10
N PRO A 14 -71.09 -7.51 -57.53
CA PRO A 14 -69.66 -7.89 -57.64
C PRO A 14 -68.67 -6.80 -57.08
N ARG A 15 -67.34 -7.04 -57.25
CA ARG A 15 -66.14 -6.18 -56.94
C ARG A 15 -66.14 -4.83 -57.73
N ALA A 16 -65.37 -3.74 -57.50
CA ALA A 16 -64.02 -3.49 -56.95
C ALA A 16 -63.78 -1.97 -56.57
N HIS A 17 -62.66 -1.73 -55.86
CA HIS A 17 -61.87 -0.53 -55.42
C HIS A 17 -61.93 0.82 -56.23
N PRO A 18 -61.49 2.02 -55.73
CA PRO A 18 -60.28 2.29 -54.90
C PRO A 18 -60.20 3.59 -54.01
N LEU A 19 -59.00 3.83 -53.45
CA LEU A 19 -58.36 5.10 -53.01
C LEU A 19 -58.85 5.87 -51.76
N GLY A 20 -57.90 6.09 -50.82
CA GLY A 20 -57.65 7.38 -50.17
C GLY A 20 -58.55 7.77 -48.99
N GLY A 21 -57.96 7.88 -47.79
CA GLY A 21 -58.65 8.51 -46.66
C GLY A 21 -57.99 8.21 -45.32
N LEU A 22 -57.08 9.10 -44.94
CA LEU A 22 -56.55 9.21 -43.58
C LEU A 22 -57.71 9.47 -42.61
N VAL A 23 -58.03 8.51 -41.74
CA VAL A 23 -58.92 8.73 -40.59
C VAL A 23 -58.27 8.16 -39.34
N LEU A 24 -57.98 9.09 -38.45
CA LEU A 24 -57.47 8.92 -37.10
C LEU A 24 -58.51 8.16 -36.26
N ALA A 25 -58.17 6.97 -35.77
CA ALA A 25 -58.96 6.26 -34.77
C ALA A 25 -58.01 5.74 -33.68
N LEU A 26 -58.02 6.46 -32.55
CA LEU A 26 -57.42 6.05 -31.29
C LEU A 26 -58.07 4.74 -30.82
N ALA A 27 -57.32 3.64 -30.85
CA ALA A 27 -57.63 2.45 -30.09
C ALA A 27 -56.77 2.45 -28.81
N LEU A 28 -57.42 2.67 -27.66
CA LEU A 28 -56.82 2.51 -26.34
C LEU A 28 -56.48 1.04 -26.11
N LEU A 29 -55.23 0.68 -26.42
CA LEU A 29 -54.59 -0.53 -25.91
C LEU A 29 -54.17 -0.25 -24.47
N VAL A 30 -54.96 -0.72 -23.51
CA VAL A 30 -54.51 -0.83 -22.11
C VAL A 30 -53.56 -2.03 -22.05
N GLY A 31 -52.31 -1.80 -22.46
CA GLY A 31 -51.19 -2.67 -22.11
C GLY A 31 -50.84 -2.41 -20.66
N ALA A 32 -51.16 -3.33 -19.76
CA ALA A 32 -50.60 -3.31 -18.41
C ALA A 32 -49.10 -3.61 -18.53
N SER A 33 -48.30 -2.55 -18.64
CA SER A 33 -46.85 -2.63 -18.54
C SER A 33 -46.53 -3.22 -17.17
N LEU A 34 -46.03 -4.45 -17.15
CA LEU A 34 -45.25 -4.94 -16.01
C LEU A 34 -43.98 -4.11 -16.01
N THR A 35 -44.01 -2.98 -15.30
CA THR A 35 -42.81 -2.23 -14.97
C THR A 35 -41.94 -3.18 -14.17
N GLY A 36 -40.98 -3.81 -14.84
CA GLY A 36 -39.89 -4.50 -14.17
C GLY A 36 -39.27 -3.48 -13.23
N CYS A 37 -39.22 -3.82 -11.95
CA CYS A 37 -38.40 -3.07 -11.00
C CYS A 37 -36.97 -3.12 -11.57
N GLU A 38 -36.47 -2.00 -12.09
CA GLU A 38 -35.02 -1.91 -12.29
C GLU A 38 -34.39 -2.18 -10.92
N PRO A 39 -33.45 -3.13 -10.81
CA PRO A 39 -32.73 -3.29 -9.57
C PRO A 39 -32.08 -1.94 -9.27
N THR A 40 -32.44 -1.33 -8.15
CA THR A 40 -31.68 -0.22 -7.59
C THR A 40 -30.22 -0.62 -7.65
N PRO A 41 -29.32 0.16 -8.28
CA PRO A 41 -27.91 -0.18 -8.26
C PRO A 41 -27.53 -0.33 -6.80
N GLU A 42 -27.11 -1.54 -6.42
CA GLU A 42 -26.50 -1.72 -5.12
C GLU A 42 -25.39 -0.67 -5.01
N PRO A 43 -25.22 -0.01 -3.85
CA PRO A 43 -24.03 0.79 -3.66
C PRO A 43 -22.86 -0.12 -4.02
N VAL A 44 -22.14 0.21 -5.09
CA VAL A 44 -20.91 -0.47 -5.45
C VAL A 44 -20.04 -0.29 -4.22
N VAL A 45 -20.00 -1.31 -3.37
CA VAL A 45 -19.02 -1.40 -2.30
C VAL A 45 -17.71 -1.26 -3.06
N PRO A 46 -16.95 -0.17 -2.89
CA PRO A 46 -15.72 -0.01 -3.63
C PRO A 46 -14.91 -1.26 -3.32
N GLY A 47 -14.64 -2.07 -4.35
CA GLY A 47 -13.73 -3.19 -4.20
C GLY A 47 -12.42 -2.65 -3.63
N PRO A 48 -11.59 -3.49 -2.97
CA PRO A 48 -10.38 -3.00 -2.34
C PRO A 48 -9.56 -2.19 -3.35
N GLY A 49 -9.24 -0.94 -2.99
CA GLY A 49 -8.54 -0.04 -3.88
C GLY A 49 -7.25 -0.68 -4.40
N ASP A 50 -7.03 -0.63 -5.72
CA ASP A 50 -5.82 -1.17 -6.35
C ASP A 50 -4.58 -0.31 -6.13
N GLY A 51 -4.75 0.91 -5.60
CA GLY A 51 -3.72 1.90 -5.38
C GLY A 51 -3.17 2.52 -6.67
N LEU A 52 -3.78 2.29 -7.84
CA LEU A 52 -3.27 2.83 -9.10
C LEU A 52 -3.69 4.30 -9.33
N SER A 53 -4.69 4.77 -8.59
CA SER A 53 -5.16 6.16 -8.64
C SER A 53 -5.61 6.65 -7.27
N MET A 54 -5.74 7.97 -7.10
CA MET A 54 -6.30 8.57 -5.89
C MET A 54 -7.71 8.04 -5.59
N ALA A 55 -8.54 7.79 -6.62
CA ALA A 55 -9.90 7.30 -6.48
C ALA A 55 -9.99 5.82 -6.08
N THR A 56 -8.93 5.06 -6.38
CA THR A 56 -8.83 3.62 -6.08
C THR A 56 -7.72 3.34 -5.07
N ALA A 57 -7.44 4.30 -4.18
CA ALA A 57 -6.39 4.16 -3.17
C ALA A 57 -6.61 2.93 -2.28
N GLY A 58 -5.53 2.16 -2.03
CA GLY A 58 -5.58 1.02 -1.12
C GLY A 58 -5.45 1.44 0.34
N ALA A 59 -5.92 0.62 1.28
CA ALA A 59 -5.79 0.91 2.71
C ALA A 59 -4.33 0.87 3.19
N SER A 60 -3.49 0.03 2.57
CA SER A 60 -2.04 -0.06 2.81
C SER A 60 -1.37 -0.83 1.68
N CYS A 61 -0.04 -0.78 1.58
CA CYS A 61 0.70 -1.63 0.65
C CYS A 61 0.39 -3.12 0.88
N TRP A 62 0.27 -3.55 2.14
CA TRP A 62 -0.11 -4.93 2.49
C TRP A 62 -1.55 -5.25 2.07
N GLY A 63 -2.50 -4.34 2.27
CA GLY A 63 -3.88 -4.51 1.80
C GLY A 63 -3.93 -4.75 0.28
N ILE A 64 -3.23 -3.91 -0.49
CA ILE A 64 -3.09 -4.08 -1.95
C ILE A 64 -2.45 -5.42 -2.27
N LYS A 65 -1.36 -5.81 -1.60
CA LYS A 65 -0.64 -7.07 -1.85
C LYS A 65 -1.51 -8.30 -1.56
N ARG A 66 -2.28 -8.28 -0.47
CA ARG A 66 -3.21 -9.36 -0.10
C ARG A 66 -4.28 -9.54 -1.17
N ASP A 67 -4.87 -8.45 -1.61
CA ASP A 67 -6.00 -8.48 -2.55
C ASP A 67 -5.55 -8.69 -4.00
N ARG A 68 -4.31 -8.28 -4.31
CA ARG A 68 -3.66 -8.43 -5.63
C ARG A 68 -2.22 -8.96 -5.45
N PRO A 69 -2.05 -10.28 -5.23
CA PRO A 69 -0.73 -10.86 -4.98
C PRO A 69 0.31 -10.66 -6.09
N GLY A 70 -0.12 -10.42 -7.32
CA GLY A 70 0.74 -10.15 -8.47
C GLY A 70 1.18 -8.68 -8.66
N SER A 71 0.76 -7.77 -7.77
CA SER A 71 1.15 -6.36 -7.86
C SER A 71 2.67 -6.18 -7.83
N PRO A 72 3.27 -5.47 -8.80
CA PRO A 72 4.71 -5.19 -8.80
C PRO A 72 5.06 -4.10 -7.77
N SER A 73 6.34 -4.04 -7.34
CA SER A 73 6.81 -2.91 -6.54
C SER A 73 6.73 -1.61 -7.36
N GLY A 74 6.32 -0.52 -6.72
CA GLY A 74 6.06 0.73 -7.43
C GLY A 74 5.36 1.76 -6.56
N VAL A 75 4.96 2.87 -7.16
CA VAL A 75 4.21 3.93 -6.47
C VAL A 75 2.72 3.60 -6.49
N TYR A 76 2.11 3.59 -5.30
CA TYR A 76 0.68 3.38 -5.11
C TYR A 76 0.07 4.52 -4.30
N TRP A 77 -1.21 4.77 -4.53
CA TRP A 77 -2.05 5.63 -3.72
C TRP A 77 -2.57 4.86 -2.51
N LEU A 78 -2.32 5.40 -1.32
CA LEU A 78 -2.79 4.86 -0.05
C LEU A 78 -3.75 5.85 0.60
N SER A 79 -4.74 5.33 1.33
CA SER A 79 -5.66 6.12 2.13
C SER A 79 -6.06 5.34 3.38
N THR A 80 -5.74 5.90 4.54
CA THR A 80 -6.25 5.43 5.84
C THR A 80 -7.29 6.43 6.36
N PRO A 81 -8.15 6.03 7.32
CA PRO A 81 -9.02 6.97 8.04
C PRO A 81 -8.29 8.14 8.70
N SER A 82 -7.05 7.95 9.15
CA SER A 82 -6.24 9.01 9.78
C SER A 82 -5.65 10.02 8.78
N MET A 83 -5.62 9.70 7.48
CA MET A 83 -5.10 10.61 6.46
C MET A 83 -6.16 11.62 5.99
N ASP A 84 -5.76 12.89 5.83
CA ASP A 84 -6.63 13.95 5.29
C ASP A 84 -7.14 13.67 3.86
N ARG A 85 -6.33 12.98 3.05
CA ARG A 85 -6.63 12.63 1.66
C ARG A 85 -5.71 11.50 1.19
N PRO A 86 -6.08 10.73 0.15
CA PRO A 86 -5.18 9.74 -0.39
C PRO A 86 -3.88 10.37 -0.90
N ALA A 87 -2.77 9.69 -0.69
CA ALA A 87 -1.43 10.15 -1.09
C ALA A 87 -0.59 9.02 -1.68
N ALA A 88 0.40 9.37 -2.49
CA ALA A 88 1.24 8.42 -3.21
C ALA A 88 2.50 8.06 -2.41
N PHE A 89 2.76 6.76 -2.27
CA PHE A 89 3.91 6.17 -1.58
C PHE A 89 4.50 5.03 -2.40
N TYR A 90 5.78 4.74 -2.19
CA TYR A 90 6.37 3.55 -2.80
C TYR A 90 6.04 2.32 -1.95
N CYS A 91 5.47 1.31 -2.59
CA CYS A 91 5.25 -0.01 -2.03
C CYS A 91 6.26 -1.01 -2.60
N ASP A 92 6.99 -1.67 -1.72
CA ASP A 92 7.72 -2.88 -2.06
C ASP A 92 6.77 -4.08 -1.95
N MET A 93 6.40 -4.64 -3.09
CA MET A 93 5.45 -5.74 -3.23
C MET A 93 6.13 -7.10 -3.42
N VAL A 94 7.46 -7.17 -3.35
CA VAL A 94 8.22 -8.38 -3.67
C VAL A 94 9.00 -8.87 -2.46
N THR A 95 9.72 -7.98 -1.80
CA THR A 95 10.70 -8.36 -0.80
C THR A 95 10.05 -8.86 0.48
N ASP A 96 10.49 -10.02 0.99
CA ASP A 96 9.99 -10.61 2.24
C ASP A 96 8.45 -10.70 2.26
N GLY A 97 7.87 -11.24 1.18
CA GLY A 97 6.43 -11.36 1.00
C GLY A 97 5.73 -10.11 0.45
N GLY A 98 6.40 -8.96 0.46
CA GLY A 98 5.88 -7.70 -0.04
C GLY A 98 4.84 -7.04 0.87
N GLY A 99 4.25 -5.95 0.40
CA GLY A 99 3.28 -5.18 1.17
C GLY A 99 3.91 -4.13 2.09
N TRP A 100 5.18 -3.78 1.86
CA TRP A 100 5.93 -2.82 2.66
C TRP A 100 5.78 -1.41 2.08
N VAL A 101 5.44 -0.43 2.90
CA VAL A 101 5.52 0.99 2.53
C VAL A 101 6.92 1.53 2.82
N LEU A 102 7.53 2.21 1.85
CA LEU A 102 8.84 2.85 2.02
C LEU A 102 8.66 4.18 2.76
N ILE A 103 9.19 4.26 3.97
CA ILE A 103 9.12 5.45 4.83
C ILE A 103 10.41 6.28 4.84
N GLY A 104 11.51 5.71 4.35
CA GLY A 104 12.78 6.40 4.26
C GLY A 104 13.80 5.59 3.48
N ARG A 105 14.75 6.29 2.87
CA ARG A 105 15.82 5.71 2.04
C ARG A 105 17.03 6.64 2.04
N GLY A 106 18.23 6.09 2.04
CA GLY A 106 19.45 6.88 2.18
C GLY A 106 20.63 6.04 2.63
N ARG A 107 21.83 6.47 2.25
CA ARG A 107 23.08 5.82 2.66
C ARG A 107 23.65 6.45 3.91
N ASP A 108 24.00 7.73 3.84
CA ASP A 108 24.70 8.47 4.90
C ASP A 108 24.24 9.93 4.98
N GLY A 109 24.32 10.53 6.17
CA GLY A 109 23.85 11.89 6.45
C GLY A 109 22.39 11.95 6.91
N TRP A 110 21.95 10.91 7.62
CA TRP A 110 20.62 10.86 8.22
C TRP A 110 20.54 11.82 9.41
N THR A 111 19.53 12.69 9.43
CA THR A 111 19.32 13.62 10.55
C THR A 111 18.58 12.98 11.72
N PHE A 112 17.78 11.93 11.47
CA PHE A 112 16.92 11.30 12.48
C PHE A 112 15.96 12.32 13.15
N ASP A 113 15.57 13.36 12.39
CA ASP A 113 14.64 14.40 12.83
C ASP A 113 13.18 13.91 12.74
N LEU A 114 12.35 14.30 13.70
CA LEU A 114 10.92 13.95 13.71
C LEU A 114 10.19 14.44 12.46
N ARG A 115 10.64 15.54 11.87
CA ARG A 115 10.06 16.11 10.65
C ARG A 115 10.46 15.38 9.37
N GLY A 116 11.18 14.27 9.50
CA GLY A 116 11.73 13.54 8.37
C GLY A 116 12.89 14.29 7.71
N GLN A 117 13.12 14.01 6.44
CA GLN A 117 14.22 14.58 5.67
C GLN A 117 13.84 14.66 4.18
N GLN A 118 14.09 15.79 3.53
CA GLN A 118 13.63 16.05 2.16
C GLN A 118 12.09 16.03 2.05
N SER A 119 11.53 15.41 1.00
CA SER A 119 10.09 15.41 0.73
C SER A 119 9.54 14.00 0.54
N PRO A 120 8.24 13.76 0.78
CA PRO A 120 7.59 12.49 0.42
C PRO A 120 7.75 12.11 -1.06
N ALA A 121 7.88 13.09 -1.96
CA ALA A 121 8.14 12.83 -3.38
C ALA A 121 9.54 12.26 -3.60
N THR A 122 10.53 12.74 -2.87
CA THR A 122 11.91 12.26 -2.92
C THR A 122 12.02 10.83 -2.38
N VAL A 123 11.26 10.51 -1.32
CA VAL A 123 11.19 9.13 -0.76
C VAL A 123 10.69 8.13 -1.81
N ARG A 124 9.61 8.45 -2.53
CA ARG A 124 8.96 7.49 -3.44
C ARG A 124 9.54 7.39 -4.86
N SER A 125 10.31 8.37 -5.32
CA SER A 125 10.72 8.48 -6.74
C SER A 125 12.10 7.91 -7.06
N THR A 126 13.04 7.96 -6.11
CA THR A 126 14.42 7.44 -6.29
C THR A 126 14.73 6.48 -5.16
N VAL A 127 14.34 5.21 -5.33
CA VAL A 127 14.37 4.21 -4.26
C VAL A 127 15.64 3.37 -4.18
N SER A 128 16.46 3.40 -5.24
CA SER A 128 17.69 2.61 -5.34
C SER A 128 18.76 3.33 -6.17
N GLY A 129 19.98 2.78 -6.16
CA GLY A 129 21.13 3.34 -6.88
C GLY A 129 21.74 4.56 -6.19
N SER A 130 22.77 5.14 -6.80
CA SER A 130 23.52 6.26 -6.21
C SER A 130 22.69 7.53 -6.02
N GLY A 131 21.65 7.74 -6.83
CA GLY A 131 20.70 8.84 -6.66
C GLY A 131 19.91 8.77 -5.34
N ALA A 132 19.82 7.59 -4.73
CA ALA A 132 19.15 7.37 -3.45
C ALA A 132 20.06 7.61 -2.23
N PHE A 133 21.35 7.92 -2.42
CA PHE A 133 22.30 8.00 -1.29
C PHE A 133 22.03 9.16 -0.33
N VAL A 134 21.62 10.33 -0.82
CA VAL A 134 21.25 11.47 0.04
C VAL A 134 19.95 11.15 0.76
N PRO A 135 19.87 11.06 2.09
CA PRO A 135 18.69 10.52 2.75
C PRO A 135 17.43 11.35 2.55
N ALA A 136 16.31 10.64 2.50
CA ALA A 136 14.97 11.17 2.52
C ALA A 136 14.12 10.28 3.41
N ALA A 137 13.28 10.89 4.22
CA ALA A 137 12.43 10.23 5.20
C ALA A 137 11.11 10.98 5.29
N LEU A 138 10.02 10.24 5.46
CA LEU A 138 8.72 10.82 5.75
C LEU A 138 8.72 11.45 7.15
N ASP A 139 7.88 12.45 7.34
CA ASP A 139 7.58 13.03 8.66
C ASP A 139 6.95 11.97 9.58
N ALA A 140 7.16 12.09 10.90
CA ALA A 140 6.57 11.19 11.88
C ALA A 140 5.04 11.17 11.84
N GLU A 141 4.39 12.31 11.62
CA GLU A 141 2.92 12.41 11.50
C GLU A 141 2.43 11.64 10.27
N VAL A 142 3.11 11.76 9.14
CA VAL A 142 2.77 11.01 7.92
C VAL A 142 2.90 9.50 8.16
N ILE A 143 3.87 9.06 8.96
CA ILE A 143 4.04 7.64 9.28
C ILE A 143 2.96 7.16 10.25
N ASP A 144 2.63 7.96 11.28
CA ASP A 144 1.51 7.69 12.19
C ASP A 144 0.19 7.56 11.39
N ASP A 145 -0.05 8.42 10.40
CA ASP A 145 -1.24 8.35 9.54
C ASP A 145 -1.24 7.11 8.63
N LEU A 146 -0.08 6.74 8.07
CA LEU A 146 0.08 5.55 7.21
C LEU A 146 -0.25 4.24 7.93
N ILE A 147 -0.05 4.20 9.25
CA ILE A 147 -0.42 3.06 10.10
C ILE A 147 -1.77 3.26 10.78
N ASP A 148 -2.56 4.23 10.32
CA ASP A 148 -3.90 4.56 10.84
C ASP A 148 -3.91 4.83 12.35
N GLY A 149 -2.89 5.54 12.83
CA GLY A 149 -2.70 5.84 14.26
C GLY A 149 -2.36 4.62 15.12
N ALA A 150 -2.13 3.44 14.51
CA ALA A 150 -1.71 2.27 15.24
C ALA A 150 -0.34 2.47 15.91
N SER A 151 -0.09 1.74 16.98
CA SER A 151 1.21 1.75 17.66
C SER A 151 2.26 1.01 16.84
N PRO A 152 3.45 1.59 16.55
CA PRO A 152 4.56 0.86 15.94
C PRO A 152 4.99 -0.38 16.75
N ALA A 153 4.80 -0.36 18.07
CA ALA A 153 5.06 -1.52 18.94
C ALA A 153 4.07 -2.69 18.74
N ALA A 154 2.93 -2.44 18.09
CA ALA A 154 1.91 -3.46 17.80
C ALA A 154 2.04 -4.07 16.39
N LEU A 155 2.97 -3.58 15.56
CA LEU A 155 3.19 -4.11 14.22
C LEU A 155 3.76 -5.54 14.28
N SER A 156 3.05 -6.51 13.72
CA SER A 156 3.42 -7.93 13.73
C SER A 156 4.74 -8.22 13.01
N ASP A 157 5.03 -7.47 11.95
CA ASP A 157 6.25 -7.60 11.14
C ASP A 157 7.32 -6.55 11.47
N GLY A 158 6.98 -5.60 12.35
CA GLY A 158 7.87 -4.53 12.79
C GLY A 158 8.30 -3.58 11.68
N ILE A 159 9.47 -2.97 11.86
CA ILE A 159 10.10 -2.05 10.92
C ILE A 159 11.21 -2.81 10.19
N ARG A 160 11.19 -2.80 8.86
CA ARG A 160 12.25 -3.42 8.04
C ARG A 160 13.28 -2.37 7.61
N VAL A 161 14.55 -2.65 7.90
CA VAL A 161 15.70 -1.97 7.32
C VAL A 161 16.36 -2.93 6.35
N GLU A 162 16.43 -2.54 5.09
CA GLU A 162 17.18 -3.25 4.06
C GLU A 162 18.40 -2.43 3.68
N ARG A 163 19.58 -3.03 3.81
CA ARG A 163 20.85 -2.34 3.66
C ARG A 163 21.84 -3.18 2.85
N ALA A 164 22.65 -2.54 2.02
CA ALA A 164 23.61 -3.25 1.19
C ALA A 164 24.76 -3.85 2.04
N THR A 165 25.13 -5.09 1.79
CA THR A 165 26.27 -5.76 2.44
C THR A 165 27.55 -5.71 1.62
N ASN A 166 27.52 -4.99 0.49
CA ASN A 166 28.69 -4.69 -0.33
C ASN A 166 28.60 -3.28 -0.93
N SER A 167 29.74 -2.71 -1.33
CA SER A 167 29.81 -1.36 -1.91
C SER A 167 29.18 -1.26 -3.31
N ALA A 168 28.99 -2.40 -3.98
CA ALA A 168 28.35 -2.47 -5.30
C ALA A 168 26.81 -2.36 -5.22
N GLY A 169 26.20 -2.52 -4.04
CA GLY A 169 24.75 -2.54 -3.90
C GLY A 169 24.10 -3.76 -4.56
N THR A 170 24.80 -4.89 -4.63
CA THR A 170 24.32 -6.14 -5.27
C THR A 170 23.97 -7.24 -4.28
N ALA A 171 24.34 -7.07 -3.00
CA ALA A 171 23.97 -7.96 -1.91
C ALA A 171 23.34 -7.13 -0.79
N PHE A 172 22.28 -7.65 -0.18
CA PHE A 172 21.49 -6.96 0.82
C PHE A 172 21.27 -7.82 2.06
N GLN A 173 21.11 -7.17 3.19
CA GLN A 173 20.67 -7.76 4.44
C GLN A 173 19.39 -7.07 4.89
N GLN A 174 18.51 -7.86 5.49
CA GLN A 174 17.32 -7.37 6.17
C GLN A 174 17.49 -7.42 7.68
N VAL A 175 17.11 -6.33 8.32
CA VAL A 175 17.03 -6.21 9.76
C VAL A 175 15.58 -5.81 10.10
N LYS A 176 14.91 -6.61 10.93
CA LYS A 176 13.59 -6.26 11.46
C LYS A 176 13.71 -5.75 12.89
N LEU A 177 13.20 -4.55 13.14
CA LEU A 177 13.20 -3.90 14.45
C LEU A 177 11.77 -3.89 15.00
N PHE A 178 11.60 -4.30 16.26
CA PHE A 178 10.31 -4.29 16.93
C PHE A 178 10.40 -3.28 18.09
N PRO A 179 10.02 -2.01 17.86
CA PRO A 179 10.18 -0.96 18.85
C PRO A 179 9.23 -1.13 20.03
N ARG A 180 9.52 -0.43 21.14
CA ARG A 180 8.59 -0.27 22.27
C ARG A 180 7.89 1.09 22.28
N PHE A 181 8.28 2.04 21.43
CA PHE A 181 7.57 3.31 21.30
C PHE A 181 6.20 3.09 20.65
N THR A 182 5.22 3.89 21.07
CA THR A 182 3.81 3.74 20.66
C THR A 182 3.36 4.76 19.61
N ARG A 183 4.25 5.68 19.23
CA ARG A 183 4.11 6.60 18.10
C ARG A 183 5.41 6.63 17.35
N TRP A 184 5.38 6.87 16.04
CA TRP A 184 6.59 6.92 15.25
C TRP A 184 7.58 7.92 15.84
N ASN A 185 8.84 7.52 15.95
CA ASN A 185 9.87 8.39 16.47
C ASN A 185 11.17 8.19 15.69
N TRP A 186 11.56 9.22 14.93
CA TRP A 186 12.80 9.23 14.17
C TRP A 186 14.06 9.44 15.01
N THR A 187 13.96 9.88 16.28
CA THR A 187 15.11 10.17 17.16
C THR A 187 15.84 8.90 17.61
N TRP A 188 16.24 8.04 16.67
CA TRP A 188 16.83 6.73 16.92
C TRP A 188 18.14 6.83 17.69
N GLN A 189 18.83 7.96 17.55
CA GLN A 189 20.03 8.28 18.30
C GLN A 189 19.79 8.43 19.82
N ALA A 190 18.54 8.59 20.27
CA ALA A 190 18.19 8.54 21.68
C ALA A 190 18.26 7.11 22.27
N GLY A 191 18.33 6.08 21.42
CA GLY A 191 18.43 4.69 21.88
C GLY A 191 17.11 4.14 22.41
N HIS A 192 16.03 4.28 21.65
CA HIS A 192 14.73 3.73 22.00
C HIS A 192 14.81 2.20 22.14
N ALA A 193 14.14 1.68 23.18
CA ALA A 193 14.14 0.26 23.49
C ALA A 193 13.44 -0.57 22.40
N LEU A 194 14.00 -1.73 22.09
CA LEU A 194 13.41 -2.71 21.17
C LEU A 194 12.90 -3.92 21.96
N ALA A 195 11.66 -4.32 21.71
CA ALA A 195 11.15 -5.60 22.20
C ALA A 195 12.03 -6.76 21.69
N LYS A 196 12.37 -6.72 20.41
CA LYS A 196 13.33 -7.63 19.77
C LYS A 196 13.88 -7.02 18.48
N ILE A 197 14.95 -7.62 17.98
CA ILE A 197 15.51 -7.38 16.65
C ILE A 197 15.73 -8.73 15.98
N VAL A 198 15.52 -8.80 14.67
CA VAL A 198 15.84 -9.97 13.85
C VAL A 198 16.89 -9.58 12.82
N VAL A 199 18.03 -10.24 12.85
CA VAL A 199 19.13 -10.05 11.90
C VAL A 199 19.45 -11.41 11.27
N ASP A 200 19.35 -11.52 9.94
CA ASP A 200 19.53 -12.78 9.19
C ASP A 200 18.74 -13.96 9.81
N GLY A 201 17.47 -13.70 10.16
CA GLY A 201 16.59 -14.70 10.78
C GLY A 201 16.83 -14.98 12.27
N THR A 202 17.91 -14.45 12.86
CA THR A 202 18.22 -14.64 14.28
C THR A 202 17.55 -13.57 15.14
N THR A 203 16.70 -14.00 16.07
CA THR A 203 16.04 -13.08 17.02
C THR A 203 16.96 -12.78 18.20
N SER A 204 17.09 -11.51 18.57
CA SER A 204 17.82 -11.03 19.73
C SER A 204 17.00 -10.00 20.51
N SER A 205 17.28 -9.86 21.81
CA SER A 205 16.58 -8.94 22.72
C SER A 205 17.55 -8.06 23.49
N GLY A 206 17.02 -7.01 24.12
CA GLY A 206 17.80 -6.11 24.98
C GLY A 206 18.61 -5.06 24.23
N SER A 207 18.33 -4.85 22.94
CA SER A 207 19.00 -3.89 22.07
C SER A 207 18.17 -2.61 21.89
N ASN A 208 18.76 -1.56 21.32
CA ASN A 208 18.10 -0.28 21.08
C ASN A 208 18.31 0.23 19.64
N THR A 209 17.61 1.30 19.25
CA THR A 209 17.67 1.91 17.91
C THR A 209 18.96 2.66 17.60
N ARG A 210 19.72 3.08 18.63
CA ARG A 210 20.98 3.82 18.45
C ARG A 210 22.10 2.88 18.06
N ASP A 211 22.19 1.77 18.77
CA ASP A 211 23.27 0.81 18.63
C ASP A 211 22.85 -0.55 19.22
N THR A 212 22.67 -1.54 18.36
CA THR A 212 22.15 -2.84 18.76
C THR A 212 23.15 -3.62 19.63
N PHE A 213 24.44 -3.31 19.52
CA PHE A 213 25.48 -3.84 20.39
C PHE A 213 25.24 -3.47 21.86
N SER A 214 24.73 -2.25 22.10
CA SER A 214 24.58 -1.70 23.44
C SER A 214 23.25 -2.16 24.08
N PRO A 215 23.20 -2.33 25.41
CA PRO A 215 21.95 -2.58 26.10
C PRO A 215 20.95 -1.45 25.88
N GLN A 216 19.67 -1.78 25.84
CA GLN A 216 18.59 -0.79 25.89
C GLN A 216 18.47 -0.12 27.27
N PRO A 217 17.83 1.05 27.38
CA PRO A 217 17.58 1.70 28.67
C PRO A 217 16.94 0.74 29.69
N GLY A 218 17.54 0.67 30.87
CA GLY A 218 17.10 -0.20 31.97
C GLY A 218 17.52 -1.67 31.86
N ALA A 219 18.19 -2.10 30.79
CA ALA A 219 18.77 -3.43 30.68
C ALA A 219 20.26 -3.45 31.08
N SER A 220 20.70 -4.56 31.66
CA SER A 220 22.11 -4.78 32.04
C SER A 220 22.98 -5.31 30.90
N SER A 221 22.39 -5.88 29.85
CA SER A 221 23.11 -6.43 28.70
C SER A 221 22.23 -6.45 27.44
N SER A 222 22.89 -6.51 26.27
CA SER A 222 22.28 -6.80 24.97
C SER A 222 22.68 -8.19 24.53
N LYS A 223 21.77 -8.96 23.93
CA LYS A 223 22.14 -10.26 23.32
C LYS A 223 23.04 -10.11 22.09
N LEU A 224 23.18 -8.89 21.56
CA LEU A 224 24.11 -8.54 20.49
C LEU A 224 25.40 -7.88 21.01
N GLU A 225 25.63 -7.87 22.33
CA GLU A 225 26.91 -7.44 22.88
C GLU A 225 28.05 -8.32 22.33
N GLY A 226 29.15 -7.66 21.95
CA GLY A 226 30.26 -8.30 21.24
C GLY A 226 30.03 -8.54 19.73
N GLN A 227 28.80 -8.42 19.22
CA GLN A 227 28.50 -8.64 17.81
C GLN A 227 28.81 -7.41 16.95
N GLN A 228 29.43 -7.64 15.79
CA GLN A 228 29.88 -6.61 14.86
C GLN A 228 29.55 -7.02 13.41
N GLY A 229 29.84 -6.15 12.44
CA GLY A 229 29.62 -6.43 11.03
C GLY A 229 28.13 -6.55 10.73
N THR A 230 27.75 -7.51 9.88
CA THR A 230 26.35 -7.76 9.50
C THR A 230 25.42 -8.03 10.69
N LYS A 231 25.95 -8.39 11.87
CA LYS A 231 25.14 -8.63 13.07
C LYS A 231 24.82 -7.37 13.89
N ARG A 232 25.46 -6.23 13.60
CA ARG A 232 25.25 -4.97 14.31
C ARG A 232 24.57 -3.96 13.41
N LEU A 233 23.64 -3.21 13.97
CA LEU A 233 23.09 -1.99 13.37
C LEU A 233 23.31 -0.85 14.36
N PHE A 234 23.85 0.26 13.89
CA PHE A 234 23.90 1.49 14.66
C PHE A 234 23.66 2.70 13.77
N THR A 235 23.24 3.81 14.39
CA THR A 235 22.72 5.01 13.71
C THR A 235 23.41 6.32 14.07
N TRP A 236 24.49 6.26 14.85
CA TRP A 236 25.26 7.43 15.27
C TRP A 236 26.41 7.77 14.29
N GLU A 237 26.88 9.01 14.36
CA GLU A 237 27.97 9.54 13.52
C GLU A 237 29.33 8.97 13.91
N TRP A 238 30.14 8.55 12.93
CA TRP A 238 31.44 7.97 13.23
C TRP A 238 32.49 8.26 12.17
N ALA A 239 33.76 8.27 12.58
CA ALA A 239 34.88 8.69 11.75
C ALA A 239 34.98 7.89 10.43
N ASN A 240 34.77 6.58 10.48
CA ASN A 240 34.87 5.72 9.30
C ASN A 240 33.67 5.83 8.34
N ASN A 241 32.70 6.69 8.66
CA ASN A 241 31.63 7.09 7.75
C ASN A 241 31.65 8.60 7.49
N GLY A 242 32.83 9.21 7.50
CA GLY A 242 33.01 10.64 7.22
C GLY A 242 32.31 11.55 8.24
N GLY A 243 32.14 11.09 9.48
CA GLY A 243 31.41 11.84 10.52
C GLY A 243 29.91 11.91 10.29
N LYS A 244 29.33 11.01 9.47
CA LYS A 244 27.91 11.01 9.16
C LYS A 244 27.18 9.85 9.83
N ALA A 245 25.93 10.10 10.18
CA ALA A 245 25.00 9.09 10.66
C ALA A 245 24.35 8.31 9.50
N GLY A 246 23.91 7.09 9.78
CA GLY A 246 23.25 6.19 8.84
C GLY A 246 23.21 4.77 9.38
N PHE A 247 22.75 3.80 8.62
CA PHE A 247 22.62 2.40 9.08
C PHE A 247 23.91 1.62 8.91
N SER A 248 24.76 1.63 9.95
CA SER A 248 26.13 1.10 9.89
C SER A 248 26.32 -0.29 10.52
N PHE A 249 27.44 -0.95 10.18
CA PHE A 249 27.79 -2.32 10.59
C PHE A 249 28.88 -2.42 11.68
N GLY A 250 29.74 -1.40 11.81
CA GLY A 250 30.91 -1.46 12.70
C GLY A 250 32.06 -2.26 12.08
N LYS A 251 32.84 -2.96 12.91
CA LYS A 251 34.03 -3.70 12.43
C LYS A 251 33.62 -4.93 11.62
N GLY A 252 34.25 -5.15 10.47
CA GLY A 252 34.07 -6.37 9.67
C GLY A 252 32.83 -6.40 8.75
N GLY A 253 32.10 -5.28 8.65
CA GLY A 253 31.12 -5.06 7.59
C GLY A 253 31.65 -4.13 6.49
N PRO A 254 30.81 -3.76 5.50
CA PRO A 254 31.10 -2.67 4.57
C PRO A 254 31.57 -1.41 5.29
N ALA A 255 32.47 -0.68 4.65
CA ALA A 255 32.92 0.62 5.17
C ALA A 255 31.76 1.63 5.12
N GLY A 256 31.49 2.26 6.28
CA GLY A 256 30.45 3.28 6.41
C GLY A 256 29.03 2.74 6.58
N SER A 257 28.06 3.59 6.25
CA SER A 257 26.64 3.25 6.17
C SER A 257 26.29 2.84 4.74
N THR A 258 25.26 2.02 4.60
CA THR A 258 24.77 1.47 3.32
C THR A 258 23.27 1.58 3.21
#